data_AF-Q4D3M2-F1
#
_entry.id   AF-Q4D3M2-F1
#
_cell.length_a   1.000
_cell.length_b   1.000
_cell.length_c   1.000
_cell.angle_alpha   90.00
_cell.angle_beta   90.00
_cell.angle_gamma   90.00
#
_symmetry.space_group_name_H-M   'P 1'
#
loop_
_entity.id
_entity.type
_entity.pdbx_description
1 polymer ?
#
loop_
_entity_poly.entity_id
_entity_poly.type
_entity_poly.pdbx_seq_one_letter_code
_entity_poly.pdbx_strand_id
1 'polypeptide(L)'
;MLRCASRVCRAASLLGYPLRRAAAMEMLYGGVRVQHLAQSPFSLRKTQSEALPSPSLQRERDDLELEVKDSANNVMGLRLFPINIGMRARNEAVRLRSEDCYKR
;
A
#
# COMPACT_ATOMS: atom_id res chain seq x y z
N MET A 1 33.66 19.83 -5.29
CA MET A 1 32.94 20.50 -4.19
C MET A 1 32.54 19.44 -3.17
N LEU A 2 32.98 19.63 -1.92
CA LEU A 2 33.10 18.59 -0.89
C LEU A 2 31.74 18.04 -0.39
N ARG A 3 31.52 16.73 -0.53
CA ARG A 3 30.58 15.99 0.32
C ARG A 3 31.39 15.22 1.36
N CYS A 4 31.62 15.85 2.50
CA CYS A 4 32.04 15.17 3.73
C CYS A 4 30.93 14.20 4.13
N ALA A 5 31.06 12.93 3.74
CA ALA A 5 30.26 11.85 4.29
C ALA A 5 30.77 11.59 5.71
N SER A 6 30.14 12.22 6.70
CA SER A 6 30.30 11.86 8.11
C SER A 6 29.66 10.49 8.36
N ARG A 7 30.32 9.44 7.87
CA ARG A 7 30.21 8.09 8.44
C ARG A 7 30.88 8.14 9.81
N VAL A 8 30.18 8.70 10.79
CA VAL A 8 30.46 8.41 12.20
C VAL A 8 30.18 6.91 12.32
N CYS A 9 31.24 6.10 12.31
CA CYS A 9 31.18 4.69 12.66
C CYS A 9 30.68 4.58 14.09
N ARG A 10 29.35 4.56 14.28
CA ARG A 10 28.75 4.12 15.53
C ARG A 10 29.22 2.69 15.72
N ALA A 11 30.04 2.46 16.76
CA ALA A 11 30.50 1.14 17.13
C ALA A 11 29.32 0.17 17.19
N ALA A 12 29.55 -1.07 16.75
CA ALA A 12 28.51 -2.09 16.72
C ALA A 12 27.94 -2.28 18.13
N SER A 13 26.65 -1.97 18.30
CA SER A 13 25.88 -2.36 19.48
C SER A 13 25.67 -3.87 19.45
N LEU A 14 25.74 -4.54 20.60
CA LEU A 14 25.39 -5.96 20.74
C LEU A 14 23.99 -6.27 20.18
N LEU A 15 23.07 -5.31 20.27
CA LEU A 15 21.68 -5.47 19.80
C LEU A 15 21.50 -5.18 18.29
N GLY A 16 22.52 -4.64 17.61
CA GLY A 16 22.41 -4.21 16.21
C GLY A 16 21.61 -2.92 15.98
N TYR A 17 21.00 -2.34 17.03
CA TYR A 17 20.29 -1.06 16.99
C TYR A 17 20.48 -0.28 18.31
N PRO A 18 20.27 1.05 18.32
CA PRO A 18 20.30 1.84 19.54
C PRO A 18 19.08 1.54 20.41
N LEU A 19 19.30 1.09 21.65
CA LEU A 19 18.23 0.87 22.62
C LEU A 19 17.49 2.18 22.93
N ARG A 20 16.16 2.17 22.93
CA ARG A 20 15.36 3.33 23.30
C ARG A 20 15.63 3.74 24.75
N ARG A 21 15.69 5.04 25.02
CA ARG A 21 16.05 5.56 26.35
C ARG A 21 15.07 5.12 27.45
N ALA A 22 13.79 4.98 27.13
CA ALA A 22 12.79 4.47 28.06
C ALA A 22 13.18 3.09 28.64
N ALA A 23 13.63 2.17 27.78
CA ALA A 23 14.05 0.84 28.21
C ALA A 23 15.39 0.89 28.97
N ALA A 24 16.32 1.76 28.54
CA ALA A 24 17.59 1.95 29.24
C ALA A 24 17.38 2.44 30.68
N MET A 25 16.46 3.40 30.90
CA MET A 25 16.14 3.90 32.24
C MET A 25 15.35 2.89 33.06
N GLU A 26 14.41 2.18 32.43
CA GLU A 26 13.66 1.09 33.07
C GLU A 26 14.59 0.01 33.61
N MET A 27 15.60 -0.42 32.83
CA MET A 27 16.60 -1.40 33.28
C MET A 27 17.49 -0.85 34.41
N LEU A 28 17.92 0.41 34.31
CA LEU A 28 18.79 1.04 35.32
C LEU A 28 18.09 1.22 36.67
N TYR A 29 16.81 1.58 36.66
CA TYR A 29 15.99 1.82 37.85
C TYR A 29 15.15 0.61 38.26
N GLY A 30 15.53 -0.61 37.86
CA GLY A 30 14.95 -1.85 38.39
C GLY A 30 13.50 -2.11 37.98
N GLY A 31 13.12 -1.80 36.74
CA GLY A 31 11.77 -2.01 36.20
C GLY A 31 10.84 -0.78 36.31
N VAL A 32 11.35 0.36 36.75
CA VAL A 32 10.55 1.59 36.90
C VAL A 32 10.61 2.43 35.62
N ARG A 33 9.46 2.61 34.96
CA ARG A 33 9.34 3.39 33.73
C ARG A 33 8.61 4.72 33.97
N VAL A 34 9.37 5.75 34.35
CA VAL A 34 8.84 7.11 34.56
C VAL A 34 9.39 8.15 33.56
N GLN A 35 10.44 7.80 32.80
CA GLN A 35 11.11 8.69 31.86
C GLN A 35 10.91 8.27 30.40
N HIS A 36 10.96 9.24 29.47
CA HIS A 36 10.90 9.05 28.00
C HIS A 36 9.68 8.23 27.53
N LEU A 37 8.51 8.50 28.10
CA LEU A 37 7.27 7.80 27.76
C LEU A 37 6.80 8.11 26.33
N ALA A 38 6.88 9.37 25.93
CA ALA A 38 6.59 9.80 24.57
C ALA A 38 7.67 9.28 23.62
N GLN A 39 7.29 8.34 22.74
CA GLN A 39 8.19 7.78 21.75
C GLN A 39 8.39 8.77 20.59
N SER A 40 9.61 8.81 20.06
CA SER A 40 9.86 9.45 18.77
C SER A 40 9.14 8.68 17.65
N PRO A 41 8.68 9.34 16.58
CA PRO A 41 8.15 8.64 15.42
C PRO A 41 9.23 7.74 14.80
N PHE A 42 8.79 6.73 14.05
CA PHE A 42 9.69 5.84 13.33
C PHE A 42 10.45 6.61 12.24
N SER A 43 11.65 6.11 11.90
CA SER A 43 12.46 6.70 10.82
C SER A 43 11.80 6.47 9.46
N LEU A 44 11.72 7.52 8.65
CA LEU A 44 11.20 7.42 7.29
C LEU A 44 12.12 6.58 6.39
N ARG A 45 11.53 5.66 5.61
CA ARG A 45 12.20 4.99 4.50
C ARG A 45 11.92 5.80 3.23
N LYS A 46 12.94 6.42 2.68
CA LYS A 46 12.84 7.17 1.42
C LYS A 46 12.97 6.21 0.25
N THR A 47 12.04 6.28 -0.68
CA THR A 47 12.13 5.63 -1.99
C THR A 47 12.75 6.59 -2.99
N GLN A 48 13.66 6.11 -3.82
CA GLN A 48 14.21 6.89 -4.93
C GLN A 48 13.22 6.86 -6.09
N SER A 49 12.74 8.03 -6.51
CA SER A 49 11.78 8.12 -7.62
C SER A 49 12.40 7.73 -8.96
N GLU A 50 13.70 7.97 -9.11
CA GLU A 50 14.51 7.60 -10.27
C GLU A 50 14.79 6.09 -10.37
N ALA A 51 14.65 5.37 -9.26
CA ALA A 51 14.80 3.91 -9.24
C ALA A 51 13.50 3.17 -9.61
N LEU A 52 12.41 3.91 -9.84
CA LEU A 52 11.15 3.33 -10.26
C LEU A 52 11.23 2.87 -11.73
N PRO A 53 10.51 1.80 -12.10
CA PRO A 53 10.42 1.37 -13.50
C PRO A 53 9.75 2.46 -14.35
N SER A 54 10.10 2.53 -15.63
CA SER A 54 9.46 3.44 -16.59
C SER A 54 7.95 3.18 -16.66
N PRO A 55 7.13 4.24 -16.85
CA PRO A 55 5.68 4.09 -16.99
C PRO A 55 5.36 3.20 -18.20
N SER A 56 4.45 2.26 -18.01
CA SER A 56 4.10 1.26 -19.03
C SER A 56 2.60 1.29 -19.28
N LEU A 57 2.20 1.33 -20.55
CA LEU A 57 0.79 1.43 -20.94
C LEU A 57 -0.09 0.33 -20.33
N GLN A 58 0.42 -0.90 -20.22
CA GLN A 58 -0.35 -1.98 -19.62
C GLN A 58 -0.62 -1.76 -18.13
N ARG A 59 0.33 -1.19 -17.38
CA ARG A 59 0.11 -0.86 -15.97
C ARG A 59 -0.93 0.23 -15.81
N GLU A 60 -0.91 1.26 -16.66
CA GLU A 60 -1.95 2.32 -16.67
C GLU A 60 -3.35 1.81 -17.05
N ARG A 61 -3.46 0.62 -17.65
CA ARG A 61 -4.75 -0.02 -17.97
C ARG A 61 -5.25 -0.92 -16.86
N ASP A 62 -4.34 -1.41 -16.02
CA ASP A 62 -4.56 -2.53 -15.12
C ASP A 62 -4.49 -2.09 -13.65
N ASP A 63 -3.89 -0.93 -13.37
CA ASP A 63 -3.77 -0.28 -12.06
C ASP A 63 -5.10 0.04 -11.40
N LEU A 64 -6.13 0.31 -12.22
CA LEU A 64 -7.49 0.55 -11.74
C LEU A 64 -8.21 -0.75 -11.35
N GLU A 65 -7.63 -1.92 -11.66
CA GLU A 65 -8.14 -3.24 -11.29
C GLU A 65 -9.63 -3.43 -11.64
N LEU A 66 -10.03 -2.95 -12.82
CA LEU A 66 -11.42 -3.01 -13.25
C LEU A 66 -11.91 -4.45 -13.47
N GLU A 67 -13.12 -4.72 -13.00
CA GLU A 67 -13.78 -6.03 -13.07
C GLU A 67 -14.42 -6.35 -14.43
N VAL A 68 -14.03 -5.60 -15.47
CA VAL A 68 -14.51 -5.80 -16.86
C VAL A 68 -13.73 -6.87 -17.60
N LYS A 69 -12.59 -7.31 -17.05
CA LYS A 69 -11.71 -8.31 -17.66
C LYS A 69 -12.04 -9.76 -17.26
N ASP A 70 -13.01 -9.96 -16.37
CA ASP A 70 -13.45 -11.30 -16.00
C ASP A 70 -14.15 -11.96 -17.20
N SER A 71 -13.72 -13.17 -17.56
CA SER A 71 -14.29 -13.95 -18.66
C SER A 71 -15.69 -14.51 -18.35
N ALA A 72 -16.07 -14.59 -17.08
CA ALA A 72 -17.34 -15.20 -16.68
C ALA A 72 -18.55 -14.32 -17.06
N ASN A 73 -18.46 -13.00 -16.79
CA ASN A 73 -19.48 -12.02 -17.13
C ASN A 73 -18.91 -10.60 -16.98
N ASN A 74 -19.65 -9.59 -17.45
CA ASN A 74 -19.36 -8.20 -17.08
C ASN A 74 -19.75 -7.97 -15.60
N VAL A 75 -18.81 -8.23 -14.69
CA VAL A 75 -19.03 -8.15 -13.23
C VAL A 75 -19.31 -6.72 -12.79
N MET A 76 -18.58 -5.74 -13.33
CA MET A 76 -18.89 -4.31 -13.15
C MET A 76 -20.33 -4.02 -13.57
N GLY A 77 -20.73 -4.58 -14.71
CA GLY A 77 -22.09 -4.53 -15.20
C GLY A 77 -23.08 -5.04 -14.14
N LEU A 78 -22.92 -6.27 -13.66
CA LEU A 78 -23.80 -6.83 -12.64
C LEU A 78 -23.89 -5.94 -11.39
N ARG A 79 -22.78 -5.40 -10.89
CA ARG A 79 -22.76 -4.54 -9.69
C ARG A 79 -23.49 -3.21 -9.86
N LEU A 80 -23.54 -2.70 -11.09
CA LEU A 80 -24.31 -1.49 -11.43
C LEU A 80 -25.79 -1.78 -11.73
N PHE A 81 -26.18 -3.04 -11.88
CA PHE A 81 -27.52 -3.43 -12.30
C PHE A 81 -28.41 -3.83 -11.11
N PRO A 82 -29.72 -3.51 -11.12
CA PRO A 82 -30.64 -3.86 -10.04
C PRO A 82 -30.59 -5.35 -9.66
N ILE A 83 -30.72 -5.62 -8.36
CA ILE A 83 -30.66 -6.97 -7.78
C ILE A 83 -32.02 -7.67 -7.68
N ASN A 84 -33.12 -6.95 -7.94
CA ASN A 84 -34.50 -7.44 -7.86
C ASN A 84 -34.96 -8.21 -9.10
N ILE A 85 -34.04 -8.56 -10.00
CA ILE A 85 -34.29 -9.27 -11.25
C ILE A 85 -33.69 -10.67 -11.13
N GLY A 86 -34.48 -11.70 -11.47
CA GLY A 86 -34.00 -13.08 -11.47
C GLY A 86 -32.73 -13.25 -12.30
N MET A 87 -31.76 -14.03 -11.78
CA MET A 87 -30.39 -14.07 -12.32
C MET A 87 -30.28 -14.32 -13.83
N ARG A 88 -31.15 -15.18 -14.38
CA ARG A 88 -31.18 -15.46 -15.84
C ARG A 88 -31.53 -14.22 -16.66
N ALA A 89 -32.59 -13.51 -16.27
CA ALA A 89 -33.01 -12.27 -16.92
C ALA A 89 -32.02 -11.13 -16.67
N ARG A 90 -31.42 -11.10 -15.47
CA ARG A 90 -30.41 -10.11 -15.08
C ARG A 90 -29.15 -10.20 -15.95
N ASN A 91 -28.64 -11.42 -16.18
CA ASN A 91 -27.48 -11.63 -17.04
C ASN A 91 -27.74 -11.13 -18.47
N GLU A 92 -28.91 -11.42 -19.04
CA GLU A 92 -29.27 -10.96 -20.37
C GLU A 92 -29.42 -9.42 -20.44
N ALA A 93 -30.01 -8.81 -19.42
CA ALA A 93 -30.13 -7.36 -19.36
C ALA A 93 -28.76 -6.66 -19.24
N VAL A 94 -27.81 -7.24 -18.50
CA VAL A 94 -26.42 -6.74 -18.45
C VAL A 94 -25.75 -6.91 -19.81
N ARG A 95 -25.96 -8.03 -20.51
CA ARG A 95 -25.46 -8.25 -21.88
C ARG A 95 -25.94 -7.16 -22.83
N LEU A 96 -27.25 -6.85 -22.82
CA LEU A 96 -27.84 -5.79 -23.65
C LEU A 96 -27.24 -4.42 -23.36
N ARG A 97 -27.04 -4.07 -22.08
CA ARG A 97 -26.38 -2.81 -21.73
C ARG A 97 -24.92 -2.78 -22.15
N SER A 98 -24.18 -3.87 -21.98
CA SER A 98 -22.78 -3.92 -22.45
C SER A 98 -22.69 -3.81 -23.98
N GLU A 99 -23.69 -4.32 -24.70
CA GLU A 99 -23.81 -4.14 -26.15
C GLU A 99 -24.17 -2.68 -26.52
N ASP A 100 -25.03 -2.01 -25.75
CA ASP A 100 -25.30 -0.57 -25.91
C ASP A 100 -24.01 0.26 -25.69
N CYS A 101 -23.22 -0.06 -24.67
CA CYS A 101 -21.91 0.57 -24.44
C CYS A 101 -20.92 0.35 -25.58
N TYR A 102 -21.02 -0.77 -26.32
CA TYR A 102 -20.19 -1.03 -27.49
C TYR A 102 -20.64 -0.25 -28.73
N LYS A 103 -21.93 0.06 -28.84
CA LYS A 103 -22.51 0.83 -29.96
C LYS A 103 -22.31 2.35 -29.83
N ARG A 104 -22.05 2.83 -28.62
CA ARG A 104 -21.73 4.24 -28.32
C ARG A 104 -20.27 4.55 -28.61
#